data_AF-A0A0A9VPT3-F1
#
_entry.id   AF-A0A0A9VPT3-F1
#
_cell.length_a   1.000
_cell.length_b   1.000
_cell.length_c   1.000
_cell.angle_alpha   90.00
_cell.angle_beta   90.00
_cell.angle_gamma   90.00
#
_symmetry.space_group_name_H-M   'P 1'
#
loop_
_entity.id
_entity.type
_entity.pdbx_description
1 polymer ?
#
loop_
_entity_poly.entity_id
_entity_poly.type
_entity_poly.pdbx_seq_one_letter_code
_entity_poly.pdbx_strand_id
1 'polypeptide(L)'
;MKCTLHCLNNLIIKGICSEHFPDETVPVVLDVAYRILKKPLTLMNQLLLSHSFILISTLSKSRPPRSESYHLISSIGLEIVRRLHQPGELDSKLDGSLKITAVNYIWHTIVKHQRIRKIFVDRGGIYLLLDLAKTSSLPVQVVLMGLIADLSNDSSTIPQIVTWRGDTEKETVLALLSSIWRKQEVMKEVKRDRNGCINESDVILEGRIQASLLPSWKYCAASTEMQGCARPKIYAIYYNILRRHSETSESAREAYGVDIHNIGFRDEITLKIIDNFEFFKKGEVWRNLWSGLLNIKTTLLPQIETALFILSKTYLYTAGNVATVQQGINAREIKKDLDKEKALYDELRSCMLTEALDSFMIIRNELYSTNREQATTAKVLLEKELADQRQRLDIDVMVPEYHATRVIGVNLSKGQPSLALRIRKNSTLIRPDEHLNKKQTKDDDITNFSLKSIPKQ
;
A
#
# COMPACT_ATOMS: atom_id res chain seq x y z
N MET A 1 -3.17 -25.46 35.48
CA MET A 1 -2.58 -24.38 34.66
C MET A 1 -3.59 -23.35 34.13
N LYS A 2 -4.72 -23.73 33.49
CA LYS A 2 -5.71 -22.75 33.01
C LYS A 2 -6.27 -21.87 34.13
N CYS A 3 -6.78 -22.48 35.19
CA CYS A 3 -7.34 -21.75 36.32
C CYS A 3 -6.29 -20.88 37.02
N THR A 4 -5.03 -21.34 37.12
CA THR A 4 -3.99 -20.60 37.84
C THR A 4 -3.52 -19.35 37.08
N LEU A 5 -3.20 -19.44 35.78
CA LEU A 5 -2.81 -18.27 34.98
C LEU A 5 -3.97 -17.29 34.80
N HIS A 6 -5.19 -17.79 34.61
CA HIS A 6 -6.38 -16.96 34.49
C HIS A 6 -6.69 -16.24 35.81
N CYS A 7 -6.60 -16.93 36.95
CA CYS A 7 -6.76 -16.31 38.27
C CYS A 7 -5.68 -15.26 38.53
N LEU A 8 -4.40 -15.54 38.23
CA LEU A 8 -3.32 -14.58 38.38
C LEU A 8 -3.54 -13.32 37.54
N ASN A 9 -3.95 -13.48 36.28
CA ASN A 9 -4.28 -12.35 35.41
C ASN A 9 -5.48 -11.56 35.93
N ASN A 10 -6.53 -12.23 36.42
CA ASN A 10 -7.69 -11.56 37.03
C ASN A 10 -7.33 -10.82 38.32
N LEU A 11 -6.38 -11.31 39.11
CA LEU A 11 -5.89 -10.62 40.31
C LEU A 11 -5.19 -9.31 39.94
N ILE A 12 -4.39 -9.30 38.89
CA ILE A 12 -3.75 -8.09 38.35
C ILE A 12 -4.81 -7.12 37.82
N ILE A 13 -5.79 -7.59 37.05
CA ILE A 13 -6.87 -6.76 36.51
C ILE A 13 -7.73 -6.15 37.64
N LYS A 14 -7.95 -6.90 38.73
CA LYS A 14 -8.69 -6.43 39.92
C LYS A 14 -7.88 -5.51 40.84
N GLY A 15 -6.66 -5.10 40.44
CA GLY A 15 -5.90 -4.05 41.11
C GLY A 15 -4.95 -4.53 42.20
N ILE A 16 -4.62 -5.84 42.28
CA ILE A 16 -3.50 -6.27 43.12
C ILE A 16 -2.22 -5.72 42.50
N CYS A 17 -1.51 -4.87 43.25
CA CYS A 17 -0.23 -4.33 42.78
C CYS A 17 0.73 -5.47 42.44
N SER A 18 1.43 -5.31 41.32
CA SER A 18 2.51 -6.18 40.83
C SER A 18 3.59 -6.46 41.87
N GLU A 19 3.71 -5.61 42.89
CA GLU A 19 4.63 -5.75 44.02
C GLU A 19 4.31 -6.94 44.94
N HIS A 20 3.06 -7.41 44.95
CA HIS A 20 2.64 -8.54 45.79
C HIS A 20 3.01 -9.91 45.20
N PHE A 21 3.53 -9.94 43.96
CA PHE A 21 3.96 -11.20 43.35
C PHE A 21 5.41 -11.53 43.74
N PRO A 22 5.71 -12.82 44.02
CA PRO A 22 7.08 -13.27 44.27
C PRO A 22 7.99 -13.00 43.07
N ASP A 23 9.27 -12.78 43.31
CA ASP A 23 10.28 -12.51 42.27
C ASP A 23 10.43 -13.66 41.26
N GLU A 24 10.14 -14.90 41.67
CA GLU A 24 10.20 -16.09 40.82
C GLU A 24 9.03 -16.19 39.83
N THR A 25 8.01 -15.34 39.95
CA THR A 25 6.81 -15.39 39.10
C THR A 25 7.15 -15.18 37.62
N VAL A 26 8.02 -14.21 37.30
CA VAL A 26 8.38 -13.91 35.89
C VAL A 26 9.15 -15.07 35.24
N PRO A 27 10.23 -15.63 35.84
CA PRO A 27 10.91 -16.81 35.31
C PRO A 27 9.99 -18.01 35.10
N VAL A 28 9.11 -18.32 36.06
CA VAL A 28 8.19 -19.46 35.95
C VAL A 28 7.22 -19.26 34.78
N VAL A 29 6.66 -18.06 34.61
CA VAL A 29 5.72 -17.77 33.52
C VAL A 29 6.43 -17.75 32.16
N LEU A 30 7.70 -17.32 32.11
CA LEU A 30 8.52 -17.43 30.90
C LEU A 30 8.79 -18.88 30.51
N ASP A 31 9.12 -19.76 31.47
CA ASP A 31 9.32 -21.20 31.19
C ASP A 31 8.02 -21.85 30.70
N VAL A 32 6.88 -21.52 31.31
CA VAL A 32 5.56 -21.99 30.87
C VAL A 32 5.28 -21.51 29.44
N ALA A 33 5.48 -20.23 29.14
CA ALA A 33 5.28 -19.68 27.79
C ALA A 33 6.18 -20.37 26.76
N TYR A 34 7.46 -20.59 27.10
CA TYR A 34 8.42 -21.28 26.25
C TYR A 34 8.04 -22.74 25.98
N ARG A 35 7.55 -23.47 27.00
CA ARG A 35 7.07 -24.86 26.82
C ARG A 35 5.80 -24.93 25.98
N ILE A 36 4.89 -23.96 26.10
CA ILE A 36 3.69 -23.88 25.28
C ILE A 36 4.06 -23.61 23.82
N LEU A 37 5.03 -22.72 23.59
CA LEU A 37 5.55 -22.41 22.25
C LEU A 37 6.21 -23.60 21.54
N LYS A 38 6.54 -24.69 22.23
CA LYS A 38 7.03 -25.94 21.60
C LYS A 38 5.91 -26.91 21.21
N LYS A 39 4.69 -26.67 21.65
CA LYS A 39 3.51 -27.52 21.38
C LYS A 39 2.67 -26.93 20.23
N PRO A 40 1.77 -27.69 19.58
CA PRO A 40 0.82 -27.12 18.63
C PRO A 40 -0.02 -26.01 19.26
N LEU A 41 -0.19 -24.89 18.58
CA LEU A 41 -0.99 -23.75 19.02
C LEU A 41 -2.49 -24.03 18.81
N THR A 42 -3.01 -24.97 19.59
CA THR A 42 -4.45 -25.16 19.77
C THR A 42 -5.05 -23.92 20.42
N LEU A 43 -6.37 -23.72 20.28
CA LEU A 43 -7.09 -22.60 20.91
C LEU A 43 -6.75 -22.43 22.40
N MET A 44 -6.63 -23.55 23.11
CA MET A 44 -6.28 -23.56 24.54
C MET A 44 -4.85 -23.08 24.79
N ASN A 45 -3.89 -23.52 23.99
CA ASN A 45 -2.50 -23.09 24.09
C ASN A 45 -2.35 -21.61 23.71
N GLN A 46 -3.08 -21.13 22.69
CA GLN A 46 -3.12 -19.72 22.33
C GLN A 46 -3.64 -18.87 23.49
N LEU A 47 -4.73 -19.28 24.16
CA LEU A 47 -5.29 -18.55 25.30
C LEU A 47 -4.34 -18.51 26.51
N LEU A 48 -3.70 -19.64 26.83
CA LEU A 48 -2.69 -19.69 27.90
C LEU A 48 -1.50 -18.78 27.59
N LEU A 49 -1.07 -18.76 26.33
CA LEU A 49 0.04 -17.94 25.89
C LEU A 49 -0.31 -16.45 25.94
N SER A 50 -1.50 -16.06 25.50
CA SER A 50 -2.01 -14.68 25.61
C SER A 50 -2.02 -14.20 27.07
N HIS A 51 -2.54 -15.02 28.01
CA HIS A 51 -2.50 -14.68 29.44
C HIS A 51 -1.08 -14.58 29.99
N SER A 52 -0.18 -15.47 29.56
CA SER A 52 1.23 -15.43 29.97
C SER A 52 1.89 -14.13 29.50
N PHE A 53 1.66 -13.71 28.25
CA PHE A 53 2.19 -12.48 27.70
C PHE A 53 1.64 -11.23 28.38
N ILE A 54 0.33 -11.16 28.67
CA ILE A 54 -0.27 -10.03 29.39
C ILE A 54 0.34 -9.93 30.79
N LEU A 55 0.46 -11.05 31.49
CA LEU A 55 1.01 -11.10 32.85
C LEU A 55 2.47 -10.65 32.86
N ILE A 56 3.32 -11.20 31.99
CA ILE A 56 4.72 -10.78 31.90
C ILE A 56 4.83 -9.30 31.54
N SER A 57 4.04 -8.82 30.57
CA SER A 57 4.05 -7.40 30.15
C SER A 57 3.65 -6.44 31.26
N THR A 58 2.79 -6.91 32.17
CA THR A 58 2.32 -6.08 33.29
C THR A 58 3.31 -6.10 34.43
N LEU A 59 3.85 -7.27 34.77
CA LEU A 59 4.91 -7.38 35.78
C LEU A 59 6.18 -6.65 35.37
N SER A 60 6.55 -6.68 34.08
CA SER A 60 7.73 -6.00 33.55
C SER A 60 7.66 -4.48 33.61
N LYS A 61 6.46 -3.89 33.77
CA LYS A 61 6.30 -2.44 33.95
C LYS A 61 6.74 -1.99 35.34
N SER A 62 6.51 -2.83 36.35
CA SER A 62 6.81 -2.50 37.75
C SER A 62 8.17 -3.01 38.19
N ARG A 63 8.63 -4.13 37.61
CA ARG A 63 9.94 -4.71 37.90
C ARG A 63 10.68 -5.01 36.60
N PRO A 64 11.84 -4.38 36.34
CA PRO A 64 12.61 -4.72 35.15
C PRO A 64 13.09 -6.18 35.24
N PRO A 65 13.14 -6.91 34.12
CA PRO A 65 13.61 -8.29 34.09
C PRO A 65 15.08 -8.40 34.52
N ARG A 66 15.42 -9.51 35.18
CA ARG A 66 16.81 -9.85 35.54
C ARG A 66 17.63 -10.20 34.30
N SER A 67 18.93 -9.92 34.34
CA SER A 67 19.85 -10.13 33.21
C SER A 67 19.86 -11.57 32.68
N GLU A 68 19.74 -12.55 33.57
CA GLU A 68 19.69 -13.98 33.24
C GLU A 68 18.53 -14.35 32.31
N SER A 69 17.42 -13.60 32.36
CA SER A 69 16.22 -13.87 31.55
C SER A 69 16.23 -13.16 30.19
N TYR A 70 17.22 -12.31 29.88
CA TYR A 70 17.22 -11.48 28.66
C TYR A 70 17.21 -12.31 27.38
N HIS A 71 18.05 -13.35 27.32
CA HIS A 71 18.10 -14.25 26.17
C HIS A 71 16.80 -15.05 26.02
N LEU A 72 16.22 -15.51 27.13
CA LEU A 72 14.96 -16.24 27.12
C LEU A 72 13.81 -15.36 26.61
N ILE A 73 13.68 -14.14 27.15
CA ILE A 73 12.67 -13.15 26.72
C ILE A 73 12.79 -12.86 25.22
N SER A 74 14.01 -12.57 24.75
CA SER A 74 14.26 -12.31 23.32
C SER A 74 13.93 -13.55 22.46
N SER A 75 14.31 -14.75 22.91
CA SER A 75 14.03 -16.00 22.18
C SER A 75 12.54 -16.30 22.07
N ILE A 76 11.78 -16.09 23.15
CA ILE A 76 10.32 -16.25 23.16
C ILE A 76 9.70 -15.25 22.20
N GLY A 77 10.15 -13.99 22.21
CA GLY A 77 9.69 -12.93 21.30
C GLY A 77 9.93 -13.27 19.82
N LEU A 78 11.11 -13.77 19.47
CA LEU A 78 11.42 -14.18 18.10
C LEU A 78 10.59 -15.39 17.67
N GLU A 79 10.48 -16.39 18.54
CA GLU A 79 9.76 -17.62 18.24
C GLU A 79 8.27 -17.38 18.04
N ILE A 80 7.64 -16.56 18.90
CA ILE A 80 6.23 -16.25 18.72
C ILE A 80 5.97 -15.48 17.42
N VAL A 81 6.80 -14.49 17.06
CA VAL A 81 6.60 -13.74 15.80
C VAL A 81 6.77 -14.66 14.59
N ARG A 82 7.81 -15.51 14.60
CA ARG A 82 8.03 -16.51 13.56
C ARG A 82 6.80 -17.41 13.39
N ARG A 83 6.29 -17.96 14.49
CA ARG A 83 5.14 -18.85 14.47
C ARG A 83 3.81 -18.15 14.13
N LEU A 84 3.69 -16.86 14.43
CA LEU A 84 2.53 -16.06 14.02
C LEU A 84 2.54 -15.68 12.54
N HIS A 85 3.73 -15.58 11.95
CA HIS A 85 3.92 -15.34 10.52
C HIS A 85 3.78 -16.66 9.73
N GLN A 86 4.43 -17.73 10.19
CA GLN A 86 4.40 -19.08 9.61
C GLN A 86 3.84 -20.07 10.66
N PRO A 87 2.51 -20.27 10.72
CA PRO A 87 1.91 -21.26 11.62
C PRO A 87 2.33 -22.68 11.24
N GLY A 88 2.48 -23.55 12.24
CA GLY A 88 2.74 -24.97 12.00
C GLY A 88 1.50 -25.69 11.45
N GLU A 89 1.70 -26.83 10.78
CA GLU A 89 0.61 -27.62 10.16
C GLU A 89 -0.47 -28.06 11.17
N LEU A 90 -0.07 -28.29 12.42
CA LEU A 90 -0.95 -28.72 13.51
C LEU A 90 -1.53 -27.54 14.31
N ASP A 91 -1.24 -26.29 13.93
CA ASP A 91 -1.74 -25.12 14.63
C ASP A 91 -3.18 -24.83 14.22
N SER A 92 -4.04 -24.58 15.20
CA SER A 92 -5.37 -24.06 14.91
C SER A 92 -5.27 -22.63 14.36
N LYS A 93 -6.30 -22.18 13.63
CA LYS A 93 -6.36 -20.81 13.11
C LYS A 93 -5.96 -19.80 14.18
N LEU A 94 -4.91 -19.03 13.89
CA LEU A 94 -4.33 -18.09 14.85
C LEU A 94 -5.29 -16.93 15.12
N ASP A 95 -5.58 -16.70 16.40
CA ASP A 95 -6.44 -15.61 16.84
C ASP A 95 -5.72 -14.25 16.72
N GLY A 96 -6.44 -13.23 16.28
CA GLY A 96 -5.96 -11.85 16.25
C GLY A 96 -5.61 -11.33 17.66
N SER A 97 -6.30 -11.83 18.69
CA SER A 97 -6.00 -11.49 20.09
C SER A 97 -4.60 -11.96 20.51
N LEU A 98 -4.17 -13.15 20.07
CA LEU A 98 -2.83 -13.66 20.33
C LEU A 98 -1.78 -12.78 19.63
N LYS A 99 -2.02 -12.40 18.37
CA LYS A 99 -1.11 -11.49 17.65
C LYS A 99 -0.93 -10.17 18.40
N ILE A 100 -2.02 -9.56 18.84
CA ILE A 100 -1.98 -8.28 19.58
C ILE A 100 -1.25 -8.44 20.93
N THR A 101 -1.54 -9.50 21.68
CA THR A 101 -0.91 -9.73 22.99
C THR A 101 0.57 -10.07 22.87
N ALA A 102 0.98 -10.83 21.85
CA ALA A 102 2.38 -11.09 21.54
C ALA A 102 3.13 -9.81 21.16
N VAL A 103 2.56 -8.97 20.29
CA VAL A 103 3.15 -7.68 19.94
C VAL A 103 3.25 -6.77 21.17
N ASN A 104 2.23 -6.73 22.02
CA ASN A 104 2.25 -5.98 23.28
C ASN A 104 3.34 -6.48 24.24
N TYR A 105 3.55 -7.81 24.31
CA TYR A 105 4.66 -8.39 25.04
C TYR A 105 6.00 -7.92 24.53
N ILE A 106 6.25 -7.99 23.22
CA ILE A 106 7.51 -7.53 22.63
C ILE A 106 7.69 -6.03 22.92
N TRP A 107 6.62 -5.23 22.77
CA TRP A 107 6.68 -3.80 23.01
C TRP A 107 7.10 -3.48 24.45
N HIS A 108 6.43 -4.08 25.44
CA HIS A 108 6.65 -3.72 26.84
C HIS A 108 7.86 -4.41 27.48
N THR A 109 8.25 -5.60 27.01
CA THR A 109 9.33 -6.39 27.61
C THR A 109 10.64 -6.29 26.85
N ILE A 110 10.60 -6.19 25.51
CA ILE A 110 11.80 -6.17 24.66
C ILE A 110 12.13 -4.74 24.27
N VAL A 111 11.24 -4.02 23.58
CA VAL A 111 11.53 -2.71 22.98
C VAL A 111 11.92 -1.67 24.04
N LYS A 112 11.25 -1.68 25.21
CA LYS A 112 11.56 -0.75 26.32
C LYS A 112 12.92 -0.98 26.99
N HIS A 113 13.51 -2.16 26.87
CA HIS A 113 14.77 -2.51 27.55
C HIS A 113 15.92 -2.61 26.56
N GLN A 114 16.83 -1.63 26.55
CA GLN A 114 17.90 -1.51 25.56
C GLN A 114 18.74 -2.79 25.37
N ARG A 115 19.11 -3.48 26.45
CA ARG A 115 19.91 -4.72 26.37
C ARG A 115 19.15 -5.87 25.69
N ILE A 116 17.87 -6.05 26.01
CA ILE A 116 17.03 -7.09 25.41
C ILE A 116 16.71 -6.73 23.95
N ARG A 117 16.40 -5.45 23.70
CA ARG A 117 16.18 -4.90 22.35
C ARG A 117 17.37 -5.20 21.45
N LYS A 118 18.60 -4.94 21.90
CA LYS A 118 19.80 -5.24 21.12
C LYS A 118 19.89 -6.73 20.73
N ILE A 119 19.71 -7.65 21.69
CA ILE A 119 19.70 -9.09 21.40
C ILE A 119 18.62 -9.47 20.39
N PHE A 120 17.43 -8.87 20.49
CA PHE A 120 16.32 -9.11 19.57
C PHE A 120 16.61 -8.59 18.15
N VAL A 121 17.18 -7.39 18.05
CA VAL A 121 17.58 -6.77 16.78
C VAL A 121 18.72 -7.58 16.13
N ASP A 122 19.76 -7.93 16.88
CA ASP A 122 20.91 -8.71 16.39
C ASP A 122 20.48 -10.08 15.82
N ARG A 123 19.34 -10.61 16.28
CA ARG A 123 18.75 -11.88 15.81
C ARG A 123 17.70 -11.70 14.69
N GLY A 124 17.64 -10.54 14.06
CA GLY A 124 16.74 -10.26 12.93
C GLY A 124 15.27 -10.08 13.31
N GLY A 125 14.98 -9.73 14.56
CA GLY A 125 13.60 -9.57 15.03
C GLY A 125 12.81 -8.48 14.31
N ILE A 126 13.47 -7.46 13.74
CA ILE A 126 12.81 -6.40 12.96
C ILE A 126 12.24 -6.94 11.65
N TYR A 127 13.02 -7.76 10.92
CA TYR A 127 12.55 -8.36 9.67
C TYR A 127 11.27 -9.18 9.91
N LEU A 128 11.27 -10.03 10.95
CA LEU A 128 10.10 -10.83 11.32
C LEU A 128 8.87 -9.98 11.69
N LEU A 129 9.06 -8.82 12.33
CA LEU A 129 7.96 -7.91 12.66
C LEU A 129 7.36 -7.26 11.40
N LEU A 130 8.20 -6.92 10.41
CA LEU A 130 7.77 -6.38 9.12
C LEU A 130 7.05 -7.45 8.28
N ASP A 131 7.55 -8.69 8.28
CA ASP A 131 6.91 -9.85 7.65
C ASP A 131 5.53 -10.14 8.27
N LEU A 132 5.44 -10.07 9.60
CA LEU A 132 4.15 -10.18 10.30
C LEU A 132 3.22 -9.01 9.96
N ALA A 133 3.73 -7.79 9.81
CA ALA A 133 2.94 -6.63 9.42
C ALA A 133 2.36 -6.77 8.01
N LYS A 134 3.13 -7.34 7.06
CA LYS A 134 2.68 -7.62 5.70
C LYS A 134 1.46 -8.55 5.68
N THR A 135 1.49 -9.65 6.45
CA THR A 135 0.45 -10.69 6.42
C THR A 135 -0.73 -10.45 7.38
N SER A 136 -0.63 -9.46 8.27
CA SER A 136 -1.64 -9.24 9.31
C SER A 136 -2.82 -8.35 8.89
N SER A 137 -3.92 -8.46 9.63
CA SER A 137 -5.09 -7.58 9.48
C SER A 137 -4.81 -6.16 10.00
N LEU A 138 -5.62 -5.19 9.57
CA LEU A 138 -5.42 -3.78 9.92
C LEU A 138 -5.33 -3.50 11.44
N PRO A 139 -6.16 -4.09 12.32
CA PRO A 139 -6.02 -3.86 13.76
C PRO A 139 -4.66 -4.28 14.32
N VAL A 140 -4.11 -5.41 13.84
CA VAL A 140 -2.79 -5.90 14.24
C VAL A 140 -1.69 -5.01 13.64
N GLN A 141 -1.85 -4.60 12.37
CA GLN A 141 -0.95 -3.65 11.71
C GLN A 141 -0.85 -2.32 12.47
N VAL A 142 -1.96 -1.78 13.00
CA VAL A 142 -1.95 -0.55 13.81
C VAL A 142 -1.05 -0.67 15.04
N VAL A 143 -1.08 -1.82 15.74
CA VAL A 143 -0.23 -2.06 16.92
C VAL A 143 1.22 -2.26 16.49
N LEU A 144 1.47 -3.05 15.44
CA LEU A 144 2.81 -3.28 14.88
C LEU A 144 3.47 -1.99 14.43
N MET A 145 2.76 -1.10 13.73
CA MET A 145 3.31 0.20 13.32
C MET A 145 3.70 1.05 14.52
N GLY A 146 3.03 0.90 15.66
CA GLY A 146 3.38 1.64 16.87
C GLY A 146 4.67 1.12 17.47
N LEU A 147 4.80 -0.21 17.54
CA LEU A 147 6.02 -0.87 17.98
C LEU A 147 7.21 -0.52 17.07
N ILE A 148 7.01 -0.55 15.76
CA ILE A 148 8.06 -0.22 14.77
C ILE A 148 8.39 1.27 14.80
N ALA A 149 7.43 2.17 15.04
CA ALA A 149 7.69 3.59 15.26
C ALA A 149 8.64 3.80 16.45
N ASP A 150 8.39 3.14 17.58
CA ASP A 150 9.26 3.21 18.76
C ASP A 150 10.66 2.62 18.48
N LEU A 151 10.74 1.51 17.74
CA LEU A 151 12.02 0.93 17.31
C LEU A 151 12.80 1.90 16.41
N SER A 152 12.14 2.50 15.41
CA SER A 152 12.75 3.41 14.44
C SER A 152 13.30 4.70 15.06
N ASN A 153 12.96 5.01 16.31
CA ASN A 153 13.57 6.12 17.01
C ASN A 153 15.06 5.87 17.34
N ASP A 154 15.46 4.60 17.45
CA ASP A 154 16.84 4.14 17.67
C ASP A 154 17.55 3.94 16.32
N SER A 155 18.62 4.69 16.06
CA SER A 155 19.35 4.66 14.79
C SER A 155 19.91 3.28 14.46
N SER A 156 20.24 2.47 15.47
CA SER A 156 20.77 1.11 15.29
C SER A 156 19.80 0.15 14.61
N THR A 157 18.50 0.47 14.63
CA THR A 157 17.45 -0.36 14.02
C THR A 157 17.20 -0.02 12.55
N ILE A 158 17.55 1.20 12.13
CA ILE A 158 17.27 1.75 10.80
C ILE A 158 17.83 0.87 9.67
N PRO A 159 19.07 0.34 9.74
CA PRO A 159 19.59 -0.51 8.68
C PRO A 159 18.69 -1.72 8.39
N GLN A 160 18.14 -2.38 9.40
CA GLN A 160 17.25 -3.53 9.20
C GLN A 160 15.90 -3.12 8.61
N ILE A 161 15.38 -1.96 9.01
CA ILE A 161 14.11 -1.43 8.49
C ILE A 161 14.25 -1.07 7.00
N VAL A 162 15.34 -0.41 6.62
CA VAL A 162 15.63 0.07 5.26
C VAL A 162 15.93 -1.08 4.30
N THR A 163 16.64 -2.10 4.79
CA THR A 163 17.05 -3.27 3.99
C THR A 163 15.97 -4.34 3.88
N TRP A 164 14.89 -4.29 4.68
CA TRP A 164 13.80 -5.25 4.59
C TRP A 164 13.16 -5.25 3.20
N ARG A 165 12.87 -6.45 2.69
CA ARG A 165 12.19 -6.67 1.40
C ARG A 165 11.12 -7.73 1.56
N GLY A 166 10.02 -7.53 0.84
CA GLY A 166 8.98 -8.54 0.67
C GLY A 166 9.35 -9.60 -0.36
N ASP A 167 8.35 -10.11 -1.06
CA ASP A 167 8.50 -11.19 -2.04
C ASP A 167 9.05 -10.67 -3.38
N THR A 168 8.90 -9.36 -3.63
CA THR A 168 9.40 -8.70 -4.83
C THR A 168 10.31 -7.53 -4.47
N GLU A 169 11.22 -7.16 -5.37
CA GLU A 169 12.15 -6.04 -5.15
C GLU A 169 11.43 -4.70 -4.89
N LYS A 170 10.22 -4.53 -5.45
CA LYS A 170 9.38 -3.34 -5.28
C LYS A 170 8.66 -3.29 -3.93
N GLU A 171 8.60 -4.41 -3.20
CA GLU A 171 8.03 -4.46 -1.85
C GLU A 171 9.07 -4.01 -0.82
N THR A 172 9.38 -2.71 -0.85
CA THR A 172 10.22 -2.07 0.17
C THR A 172 9.39 -1.70 1.40
N VAL A 173 10.06 -1.30 2.48
CA VAL A 173 9.36 -0.79 3.68
C VAL A 173 8.46 0.40 3.35
N LEU A 174 8.85 1.27 2.41
CA LEU A 174 8.03 2.40 1.99
C LEU A 174 6.75 1.95 1.27
N ALA A 175 6.83 0.89 0.45
CA ALA A 175 5.66 0.28 -0.17
C ALA A 175 4.74 -0.38 0.86
N LEU A 176 5.30 -1.08 1.86
CA LEU A 176 4.53 -1.66 2.96
C LEU A 176 3.78 -0.57 3.74
N LEU A 177 4.47 0.51 4.16
CA LEU A 177 3.86 1.65 4.85
C LEU A 177 2.74 2.29 4.02
N SER A 178 2.97 2.47 2.73
CA SER A 178 1.99 3.02 1.79
C SER A 178 0.76 2.11 1.64
N SER A 179 0.96 0.79 1.62
CA SER A 179 -0.14 -0.17 1.56
C SER A 179 -1.03 -0.13 2.81
N ILE A 180 -0.43 -0.07 4.01
CA ILE A 180 -1.16 0.00 5.28
C ILE A 180 -1.89 1.34 5.39
N TRP A 181 -1.26 2.43 4.93
CA TRP A 181 -1.89 3.74 4.85
C TRP A 181 -3.18 3.70 4.03
N ARG A 182 -3.13 3.16 2.81
CA ARG A 182 -4.31 3.04 1.95
C ARG A 182 -5.40 2.18 2.57
N LYS A 183 -5.05 1.05 3.23
CA LYS A 183 -6.03 0.23 3.98
C LYS A 183 -6.75 1.07 5.05
N GLN A 184 -6.01 1.90 5.79
CA GLN A 184 -6.57 2.81 6.79
C GLN A 184 -7.45 3.90 6.18
N GLU A 185 -7.08 4.45 5.01
CA GLU A 185 -7.89 5.43 4.29
C GLU A 185 -9.22 4.85 3.79
N VAL A 186 -9.19 3.63 3.23
CA VAL A 186 -10.39 2.91 2.82
C VAL A 186 -11.30 2.65 4.02
N MET A 187 -10.77 2.17 5.14
CA MET A 187 -11.55 1.95 6.37
C MET A 187 -12.21 3.24 6.89
N LYS A 188 -11.56 4.39 6.69
CA LYS A 188 -12.10 5.70 7.10
C LYS A 188 -12.97 6.38 6.04
N GLU A 189 -13.09 5.79 4.84
CA GLU A 189 -13.79 6.38 3.70
C GLU A 189 -13.24 7.76 3.31
N VAL A 190 -11.90 7.90 3.29
CA VAL A 190 -11.25 9.14 2.81
C VAL A 190 -11.44 9.27 1.31
N LYS A 191 -11.83 10.47 0.85
CA LYS A 191 -12.05 10.74 -0.58
C LYS A 191 -10.72 10.80 -1.33
N ARG A 192 -10.59 9.99 -2.38
CA ARG A 192 -9.45 9.92 -3.29
C ARG A 192 -9.97 9.81 -4.73
N ASP A 193 -9.15 10.18 -5.69
CA ASP A 193 -9.43 9.87 -7.09
C ASP A 193 -9.20 8.37 -7.40
N ARG A 194 -9.40 7.96 -8.65
CA ARG A 194 -9.20 6.56 -9.09
C ARG A 194 -7.76 6.05 -8.93
N ASN A 195 -6.80 6.95 -8.92
CA ASN A 195 -5.36 6.65 -8.85
C ASN A 195 -4.79 6.83 -7.44
N GLY A 196 -5.61 7.24 -6.47
CA GLY A 196 -5.21 7.49 -5.09
C GLY A 196 -4.69 8.90 -4.82
N CYS A 197 -4.84 9.83 -5.75
CA CYS A 197 -4.46 11.24 -5.56
C CYS A 197 -5.48 11.97 -4.68
N ILE A 198 -5.02 13.08 -4.10
CA ILE A 198 -5.89 14.04 -3.43
C ILE A 198 -6.86 14.63 -4.47
N ASN A 199 -8.15 14.59 -4.17
CA ASN A 199 -9.16 15.29 -4.96
C ASN A 199 -9.21 16.78 -4.54
N GLU A 200 -9.65 17.68 -5.41
CA GLU A 200 -9.87 19.11 -5.14
C GLU A 200 -11.06 19.33 -4.16
N SER A 201 -10.98 18.73 -2.98
CA SER A 201 -11.93 18.88 -1.90
C SER A 201 -11.27 19.61 -0.74
N ASP A 202 -12.04 20.44 -0.04
CA ASP A 202 -11.63 21.08 1.22
C ASP A 202 -11.26 20.07 2.33
N VAL A 203 -11.46 18.77 2.07
CA VAL A 203 -11.25 17.66 3.00
C VAL A 203 -10.20 16.68 2.43
N ILE A 204 -8.97 16.76 2.93
CA ILE A 204 -7.83 16.02 2.38
C ILE A 204 -7.58 14.68 3.09
N LEU A 205 -7.54 14.63 4.43
CA LEU A 205 -7.26 13.39 5.18
C LEU A 205 -8.42 12.91 6.06
N GLU A 206 -9.49 13.70 6.19
CA GLU A 206 -10.58 13.38 7.10
C GLU A 206 -11.42 12.24 6.53
N GLY A 207 -11.72 11.27 7.40
CA GLY A 207 -12.70 10.23 7.08
C GLY A 207 -14.13 10.72 7.16
N ARG A 208 -15.09 9.93 6.67
CA ARG A 208 -16.52 10.27 6.69
C ARG A 208 -17.03 10.66 8.07
N ILE A 209 -16.68 9.88 9.10
CA ILE A 209 -17.11 10.16 10.48
C ILE A 209 -16.54 11.50 10.93
N GLN A 210 -15.25 11.76 10.68
CA GLN A 210 -14.60 13.01 11.08
C GLN A 210 -15.22 14.22 10.38
N ALA A 211 -15.51 14.11 9.09
CA ALA A 211 -16.16 15.16 8.31
C ALA A 211 -17.60 15.45 8.78
N SER A 212 -18.28 14.48 9.41
CA SER A 212 -19.62 14.66 9.96
C SER A 212 -19.67 15.31 11.35
N LEU A 213 -18.52 15.41 12.04
CA LEU A 213 -18.46 16.01 13.37
C LEU A 213 -18.53 17.54 13.25
N LEU A 214 -19.41 18.14 14.05
CA LEU A 214 -19.48 19.60 14.18
C LEU A 214 -18.13 20.13 14.72
N PRO A 215 -17.54 21.14 14.05
CA PRO A 215 -16.31 21.76 14.54
C PRO A 215 -16.49 22.29 15.96
N SER A 216 -15.52 21.98 16.82
CA SER A 216 -15.53 22.36 18.22
C SER A 216 -14.15 22.83 18.63
N TRP A 217 -14.07 24.00 19.25
CA TRP A 217 -12.83 24.51 19.82
C TRP A 217 -12.25 23.60 20.92
N LYS A 218 -13.07 22.76 21.56
CA LYS A 218 -12.65 21.81 22.61
C LYS A 218 -12.22 20.46 22.05
N TYR A 219 -12.81 20.04 20.92
CA TYR A 219 -12.63 18.70 20.36
C TYR A 219 -12.21 18.77 18.91
N CYS A 220 -10.94 18.43 18.66
CA CYS A 220 -10.43 18.33 17.29
C CYS A 220 -10.41 16.87 16.83
N ALA A 221 -11.06 16.60 15.70
CA ALA A 221 -11.05 15.28 15.04
C ALA A 221 -9.63 14.83 14.61
N ALA A 222 -8.70 15.77 14.43
CA ALA A 222 -7.29 15.48 14.18
C ALA A 222 -6.60 14.92 15.45
N SER A 223 -6.97 15.40 16.64
CA SER A 223 -6.43 14.91 17.92
C SER A 223 -6.92 13.50 18.24
N THR A 224 -8.19 13.19 17.95
CA THR A 224 -8.71 11.82 18.15
C THR A 224 -8.06 10.82 17.21
N GLU A 225 -7.64 11.25 16.01
CA GLU A 225 -6.89 10.40 15.07
C GLU A 225 -5.51 9.98 15.59
N MET A 226 -4.91 10.75 16.49
CA MET A 226 -3.62 10.36 17.10
C MET A 226 -3.76 9.08 17.94
N GLN A 227 -4.97 8.78 18.40
CA GLN A 227 -5.27 7.58 19.19
C GLN A 227 -5.84 6.49 18.27
N GLY A 228 -5.18 5.33 18.22
CA GLY A 228 -5.69 4.15 17.52
C GLY A 228 -5.60 4.16 15.98
N CYS A 229 -4.99 5.17 15.35
CA CYS A 229 -4.77 5.18 13.90
C CYS A 229 -3.36 4.68 13.51
N ALA A 230 -3.23 4.00 12.37
CA ALA A 230 -1.92 3.65 11.80
C ALA A 230 -1.18 4.86 11.22
N ARG A 231 -1.89 5.89 10.70
CA ARG A 231 -1.29 7.00 9.94
C ARG A 231 -0.22 7.79 10.72
N PRO A 232 -0.44 8.24 11.97
CA PRO A 232 0.60 8.95 12.72
C PRO A 232 1.84 8.08 12.97
N LYS A 233 1.63 6.77 13.17
CA LYS A 233 2.70 5.79 13.41
C LYS A 233 3.52 5.56 12.13
N ILE A 234 2.84 5.44 10.99
CA ILE A 234 3.46 5.36 9.67
C ILE A 234 4.28 6.61 9.37
N TYR A 235 3.71 7.80 9.62
CA TYR A 235 4.44 9.06 9.46
C TYR A 235 5.69 9.11 10.34
N ALA A 236 5.60 8.69 11.60
CA ALA A 236 6.75 8.65 12.50
C ALA A 236 7.87 7.74 11.98
N ILE A 237 7.53 6.54 11.49
CA ILE A 237 8.51 5.63 10.87
C ILE A 237 9.14 6.28 9.64
N TYR A 238 8.31 6.81 8.73
CA TYR A 238 8.75 7.48 7.51
C TYR A 238 9.71 8.65 7.82
N TYR A 239 9.33 9.51 8.76
CA TYR A 239 10.13 10.65 9.21
C TYR A 239 11.46 10.20 9.81
N ASN A 240 11.44 9.14 10.63
CA ASN A 240 12.65 8.61 11.24
C ASN A 240 13.64 8.06 10.21
N ILE A 241 13.15 7.34 9.19
CA ILE A 241 13.98 6.77 8.13
C ILE A 241 14.57 7.87 7.24
N LEU A 242 13.74 8.79 6.73
CA LEU A 242 14.12 9.70 5.65
C LEU A 242 14.61 11.07 6.10
N ARG A 243 14.31 11.49 7.34
CA ARG A 243 14.71 12.81 7.85
C ARG A 243 15.60 12.72 9.06
N ARG A 244 15.17 12.02 10.11
CA ARG A 244 15.90 11.99 11.39
C ARG A 244 17.22 11.22 11.28
N HIS A 245 17.16 10.03 10.69
CA HIS A 245 18.30 9.12 10.55
C HIS A 245 18.69 8.94 9.08
N SER A 246 18.56 10.01 8.28
CA SER A 246 18.83 9.98 6.84
C SER A 246 20.23 9.47 6.53
N GLU A 247 21.25 9.94 7.25
CA GLU A 247 22.65 9.51 7.07
C GLU A 247 22.82 7.99 7.30
N THR A 248 22.17 7.44 8.33
CA THR A 248 22.20 6.00 8.62
C THR A 248 21.44 5.21 7.56
N SER A 249 20.31 5.75 7.09
CA SER A 249 19.51 5.14 6.02
C SER A 249 20.28 5.12 4.70
N GLU A 250 20.98 6.21 4.36
CA GLU A 250 21.81 6.31 3.16
C GLU A 250 23.01 5.39 3.23
N SER A 251 23.71 5.36 4.37
CA SER A 251 24.82 4.44 4.62
C SER A 251 24.39 2.97 4.46
N ALA A 252 23.22 2.60 4.98
CA ALA A 252 22.68 1.26 4.82
C ALA A 252 22.31 0.97 3.35
N ARG A 253 21.68 1.93 2.65
CA ARG A 253 21.37 1.78 1.22
C ARG A 253 22.64 1.51 0.40
N GLU A 254 23.70 2.26 0.65
CA GLU A 254 24.99 2.12 -0.05
C GLU A 254 25.67 0.79 0.31
N ALA A 255 25.74 0.44 1.59
CA ALA A 255 26.41 -0.77 2.05
C ALA A 255 25.76 -2.05 1.53
N TYR A 256 24.43 -2.07 1.41
CA TYR A 256 23.69 -3.25 0.96
C TYR A 256 23.30 -3.20 -0.53
N GLY A 257 23.48 -2.06 -1.22
CA GLY A 257 23.08 -1.87 -2.62
C GLY A 257 21.56 -1.86 -2.81
N VAL A 258 20.81 -1.33 -1.84
CA VAL A 258 19.37 -1.53 -1.71
C VAL A 258 18.59 -0.22 -1.86
N ASP A 259 17.93 0.01 -3.00
CA ASP A 259 17.13 1.22 -3.21
C ASP A 259 15.75 1.13 -2.54
N ILE A 260 15.52 1.94 -1.51
CA ILE A 260 14.23 2.05 -0.81
C ILE A 260 13.16 2.76 -1.63
N HIS A 261 13.55 3.55 -2.62
CA HIS A 261 12.65 4.30 -3.51
C HIS A 261 12.25 3.52 -4.76
N ASN A 262 12.74 2.28 -4.94
CA ASN A 262 12.25 1.37 -5.95
C ASN A 262 10.85 0.86 -5.56
N ILE A 263 9.83 1.68 -5.78
CA ILE A 263 8.43 1.42 -5.41
C ILE A 263 7.49 1.64 -6.60
N GLY A 264 6.26 1.14 -6.49
CA GLY A 264 5.23 1.38 -7.51
C GLY A 264 4.74 2.84 -7.52
N PHE A 265 4.21 3.29 -8.67
CA PHE A 265 3.71 4.67 -8.80
C PHE A 265 2.60 5.02 -7.79
N ARG A 266 1.73 4.05 -7.45
CA ARG A 266 0.69 4.23 -6.42
C ARG A 266 1.27 4.45 -5.03
N ASP A 267 2.39 3.79 -4.72
CA ASP A 267 3.11 4.00 -3.47
C ASP A 267 3.78 5.37 -3.48
N GLU A 268 4.40 5.78 -4.60
CA GLU A 268 4.96 7.12 -4.76
C GLU A 268 3.90 8.22 -4.53
N ILE A 269 2.70 8.07 -5.10
CA ILE A 269 1.56 8.97 -4.87
C ILE A 269 1.19 9.02 -3.38
N THR A 270 1.11 7.86 -2.73
CA THR A 270 0.74 7.76 -1.30
C THR A 270 1.83 8.39 -0.42
N LEU A 271 3.11 8.19 -0.75
CA LEU A 271 4.22 8.80 -0.02
C LEU A 271 4.19 10.32 -0.06
N LYS A 272 3.74 10.96 -1.15
CA LYS A 272 3.56 12.42 -1.18
C LYS A 272 2.55 12.91 -0.16
N ILE A 273 1.52 12.10 0.13
CA ILE A 273 0.57 12.40 1.21
C ILE A 273 1.24 12.21 2.58
N ILE A 274 1.97 11.11 2.76
CA ILE A 274 2.65 10.78 4.02
C ILE A 274 3.68 11.86 4.37
N ASP A 275 4.51 12.30 3.41
CA ASP A 275 5.53 13.34 3.60
C ASP A 275 4.93 14.68 4.08
N ASN A 276 3.69 14.96 3.67
CA ASN A 276 2.96 16.17 4.05
C ASN A 276 1.94 15.93 5.18
N PHE A 277 1.93 14.76 5.82
CA PHE A 277 0.91 14.39 6.81
C PHE A 277 0.82 15.37 7.98
N GLU A 278 1.96 15.70 8.59
CA GLU A 278 1.99 16.61 9.74
C GLU A 278 1.43 17.99 9.37
N PHE A 279 1.79 18.49 8.19
CA PHE A 279 1.29 19.76 7.68
C PHE A 279 -0.23 19.71 7.47
N PHE A 280 -0.73 18.64 6.85
CA PHE A 280 -2.16 18.45 6.66
C PHE A 280 -2.92 18.37 7.99
N LYS A 281 -2.39 17.65 8.99
CA LYS A 281 -3.02 17.56 10.30
C LYS A 281 -3.01 18.86 11.09
N LYS A 282 -1.95 19.66 11.00
CA LYS A 282 -1.94 21.02 11.54
C LYS A 282 -3.02 21.89 10.87
N GLY A 283 -3.16 21.79 9.55
CA GLY A 283 -4.22 22.48 8.79
C GLY A 283 -5.64 22.13 9.25
N GLU A 284 -5.93 20.84 9.47
CA GLU A 284 -7.21 20.38 10.03
C GLU A 284 -7.49 21.01 11.40
N VAL A 285 -6.48 21.13 12.27
CA VAL A 285 -6.61 21.76 13.59
C VAL A 285 -6.95 23.24 13.45
N TRP A 286 -6.24 23.97 12.61
CA TRP A 286 -6.50 25.40 12.38
C TRP A 286 -7.89 25.66 11.80
N ARG A 287 -8.31 24.85 10.82
CA ARG A 287 -9.65 24.92 10.24
C ARG A 287 -10.74 24.62 11.26
N ASN A 288 -10.56 23.59 12.09
CA ASN A 288 -11.52 23.26 13.15
C ASN A 288 -11.61 24.38 14.19
N LEU A 289 -10.47 24.91 14.62
CA LEU A 289 -10.44 26.04 15.56
C LEU A 289 -11.16 27.26 14.99
N TRP A 290 -10.88 27.62 13.74
CA TRP A 290 -11.55 28.73 13.04
C TRP A 290 -13.08 28.55 13.02
N SER A 291 -13.56 27.40 12.51
CA SER A 291 -14.99 27.11 12.46
C SER A 291 -15.62 27.01 13.86
N GLY A 292 -14.90 26.46 14.83
CA GLY A 292 -15.35 26.34 16.22
C GLY A 292 -15.51 27.70 16.90
N LEU A 293 -14.61 28.64 16.67
CA LEU A 293 -14.69 30.00 17.23
C LEU A 293 -15.83 30.81 16.61
N LEU A 294 -16.04 30.69 15.28
CA LEU A 294 -17.18 31.28 14.60
C LEU A 294 -18.52 30.80 15.18
N ASN A 295 -18.61 29.50 15.50
CA ASN A 295 -19.83 28.91 16.07
C ASN A 295 -20.18 29.47 17.46
N ILE A 296 -19.19 29.89 18.26
CA ILE A 296 -19.41 30.45 19.61
C ILE A 296 -19.71 31.95 19.56
N LYS A 297 -19.69 32.57 18.37
CA LYS A 297 -19.88 34.01 18.14
C LYS A 297 -18.93 34.86 19.00
N THR A 298 -17.72 34.38 19.22
CA THR A 298 -16.70 35.11 19.99
C THR A 298 -16.00 36.12 19.09
N THR A 299 -15.91 37.37 19.53
CA THR A 299 -15.16 38.39 18.79
C THR A 299 -13.66 38.13 18.94
N LEU A 300 -12.99 37.78 17.84
CA LEU A 300 -11.54 37.64 17.81
C LEU A 300 -10.88 39.00 17.57
N LEU A 301 -9.64 39.14 18.05
CA LEU A 301 -8.81 40.28 17.65
C LEU A 301 -8.51 40.18 16.14
N PRO A 302 -8.55 41.29 15.37
CA PRO A 302 -8.35 41.26 13.90
C PRO A 302 -7.06 40.57 13.44
N GLN A 303 -6.00 40.68 14.25
CA GLN A 303 -4.71 40.03 13.99
C GLN A 303 -4.80 38.50 14.06
N ILE A 304 -5.52 37.98 15.05
CA ILE A 304 -5.74 36.54 15.25
C ILE A 304 -6.64 36.03 14.13
N GLU A 305 -7.66 36.80 13.75
CA GLU A 305 -8.57 36.47 12.67
C GLU A 305 -7.82 36.28 11.34
N THR A 306 -6.99 37.26 11.00
CA THR A 306 -6.15 37.23 9.80
C THR A 306 -5.18 36.05 9.82
N ALA A 307 -4.51 35.81 10.95
CA ALA A 307 -3.57 34.71 11.09
C ALA A 307 -4.25 33.34 10.91
N LEU A 308 -5.40 33.11 11.56
CA LEU A 308 -6.17 31.88 11.41
C LEU A 308 -6.68 31.68 10.00
N PHE A 309 -7.15 32.74 9.34
CA PHE A 309 -7.54 32.68 7.94
C PHE A 309 -6.38 32.24 7.05
N ILE A 310 -5.21 32.89 7.16
CA ILE A 310 -4.01 32.52 6.40
C ILE A 310 -3.59 31.07 6.67
N LEU A 311 -3.54 30.65 7.94
CA LEU A 311 -3.18 29.28 8.32
C LEU A 311 -4.19 28.25 7.79
N SER A 312 -5.49 28.59 7.76
CA SER A 312 -6.52 27.71 7.19
C SER A 312 -6.42 27.60 5.66
N LYS A 313 -5.99 28.66 4.96
CA LYS A 313 -5.88 28.70 3.49
C LYS A 313 -4.57 28.11 2.97
N THR A 314 -3.46 28.30 3.67
CA THR A 314 -2.15 27.71 3.32
C THR A 314 -2.19 26.19 3.26
N TYR A 315 -3.01 25.56 4.12
CA TYR A 315 -3.31 24.14 4.08
C TYR A 315 -3.88 23.68 2.73
N LEU A 316 -4.91 24.36 2.22
CA LEU A 316 -5.54 24.02 0.94
C LEU A 316 -4.62 24.27 -0.25
N TYR A 317 -3.85 25.36 -0.22
CA TYR A 317 -2.86 25.66 -1.26
C TYR A 317 -1.81 24.56 -1.38
N THR A 318 -1.27 24.12 -0.25
CA THR A 318 -0.28 23.03 -0.22
C THR A 318 -0.87 21.72 -0.71
N ALA A 319 -2.12 21.43 -0.39
CA ALA A 319 -2.81 20.25 -0.90
C ALA A 319 -2.98 20.28 -2.42
N GLY A 320 -3.32 21.44 -2.99
CA GLY A 320 -3.35 21.63 -4.45
C GLY A 320 -1.99 21.39 -5.11
N ASN A 321 -0.91 21.87 -4.49
CA ASN A 321 0.45 21.60 -4.96
C ASN A 321 0.78 20.10 -4.91
N VAL A 322 0.47 19.42 -3.80
CA VAL A 322 0.68 17.97 -3.67
C VAL A 322 -0.15 17.21 -4.70
N ALA A 323 -1.42 17.59 -4.92
CA ALA A 323 -2.27 17.00 -5.95
C ALA A 323 -1.67 17.16 -7.36
N THR A 324 -1.12 18.34 -7.66
CA THR A 324 -0.42 18.60 -8.94
C THR A 324 0.78 17.67 -9.11
N VAL A 325 1.59 17.50 -8.06
CA VAL A 325 2.73 16.56 -8.09
C VAL A 325 2.25 15.12 -8.30
N GLN A 326 1.18 14.70 -7.62
CA GLN A 326 0.60 13.36 -7.77
C GLN A 326 0.07 13.11 -9.20
N GLN A 327 -0.61 14.10 -9.78
CA GLN A 327 -1.05 14.04 -11.18
C GLN A 327 0.14 13.93 -12.13
N GLY A 328 1.25 14.63 -11.85
CA GLY A 328 2.50 14.49 -12.60
C GLY A 328 3.12 13.08 -12.52
N ILE A 329 3.07 12.43 -11.35
CA ILE A 329 3.48 11.02 -11.19
C ILE A 329 2.61 10.11 -12.06
N ASN A 330 1.29 10.29 -11.99
CA ASN A 330 0.34 9.51 -12.77
C ASN A 330 0.52 9.70 -14.29
N ALA A 331 0.72 10.94 -14.75
CA ALA A 331 0.97 11.24 -16.15
C ALA A 331 2.27 10.59 -16.67
N ARG A 332 3.32 10.54 -15.85
CA ARG A 332 4.56 9.82 -16.18
C ARG A 332 4.32 8.33 -16.36
N GLU A 333 3.51 7.72 -15.51
CA GLU A 333 3.22 6.27 -15.63
C GLU A 333 2.38 5.97 -16.88
N ILE A 334 1.34 6.76 -17.14
CA ILE A 334 0.53 6.63 -18.37
C ILE A 334 1.41 6.76 -19.61
N LYS A 335 2.35 7.72 -19.63
CA LYS A 335 3.28 7.88 -20.74
C LYS A 335 4.18 6.67 -20.92
N LYS A 336 4.74 6.12 -19.83
CA LYS A 336 5.56 4.90 -19.89
C LYS A 336 4.78 3.73 -20.49
N ASP A 337 3.53 3.55 -20.10
CA ASP A 337 2.72 2.45 -20.63
C ASP A 337 2.38 2.66 -22.12
N LEU A 338 2.08 3.90 -22.53
CA LEU A 338 1.91 4.24 -23.95
C LEU A 338 3.19 3.98 -24.77
N ASP A 339 4.37 4.28 -24.21
CA ASP A 339 5.63 4.08 -24.90
C ASP A 339 6.01 2.60 -25.00
N LYS A 340 5.67 1.78 -23.97
CA LYS A 340 5.78 0.31 -24.06
C LYS A 340 4.83 -0.27 -25.11
N GLU A 341 3.60 0.22 -25.15
CA GLU A 341 2.60 -0.23 -26.13
C GLU A 341 3.08 0.07 -27.56
N LYS A 342 3.60 1.28 -27.81
CA LYS A 342 4.22 1.64 -29.10
C LYS A 342 5.39 0.73 -29.45
N ALA A 343 6.30 0.48 -28.50
CA ALA A 343 7.45 -0.38 -28.72
C ALA A 343 7.01 -1.81 -29.12
N LEU A 344 5.97 -2.34 -28.46
CA LEU A 344 5.39 -3.63 -28.79
C LEU A 344 4.75 -3.63 -30.19
N TYR A 345 4.05 -2.57 -30.58
CA TYR A 345 3.53 -2.45 -31.96
C TYR A 345 4.65 -2.35 -33.01
N ASP A 346 5.75 -1.68 -32.71
CA ASP A 346 6.89 -1.59 -33.61
C ASP A 346 7.63 -2.93 -33.73
N GLU A 347 7.72 -3.71 -32.64
CA GLU A 347 8.21 -5.09 -32.63
C GLU A 347 7.29 -6.03 -33.42
N LEU A 348 5.97 -5.95 -33.23
CA LEU A 348 5.03 -6.70 -34.06
C LEU A 348 5.16 -6.34 -35.54
N ARG A 349 5.34 -5.05 -35.86
CA ARG A 349 5.55 -4.60 -37.24
C ARG A 349 6.84 -5.18 -37.82
N SER A 350 7.93 -5.21 -37.05
CA SER A 350 9.21 -5.75 -37.53
C SER A 350 9.13 -7.26 -37.75
N CYS A 351 8.52 -8.03 -36.84
CA CYS A 351 8.30 -9.47 -37.01
C CYS A 351 7.48 -9.77 -38.28
N MET A 352 6.32 -9.10 -38.44
CA MET A 352 5.46 -9.26 -39.62
C MET A 352 6.16 -8.84 -40.92
N LEU A 353 7.03 -7.83 -40.87
CA LEU A 353 7.81 -7.40 -42.04
C LEU A 353 8.88 -8.44 -42.40
N THR A 354 9.49 -9.08 -41.41
CA THR A 354 10.54 -10.09 -41.60
C THR A 354 9.94 -11.34 -42.26
N GLU A 355 8.83 -11.86 -41.72
CA GLU A 355 8.10 -13.00 -42.30
C GLU A 355 7.58 -12.70 -43.71
N ALA A 356 7.08 -11.48 -43.94
CA ALA A 356 6.65 -11.05 -45.26
C ALA A 356 7.84 -11.00 -46.25
N LEU A 357 9.00 -10.49 -45.82
CA LEU A 357 10.20 -10.43 -46.65
C LEU A 357 10.76 -11.83 -46.97
N ASP A 358 10.76 -12.75 -46.01
CA ASP A 358 11.16 -14.15 -46.24
C ASP A 358 10.21 -14.83 -47.24
N SER A 359 8.91 -14.62 -47.06
CA SER A 359 7.88 -15.08 -48.00
C SER A 359 8.10 -14.50 -49.41
N PHE A 360 8.47 -13.22 -49.51
CA PHE A 360 8.82 -12.60 -50.79
C PHE A 360 10.12 -13.13 -51.39
N MET A 361 11.12 -13.49 -50.58
CA MET A 361 12.34 -14.12 -51.07
C MET A 361 12.08 -15.51 -51.64
N ILE A 362 11.20 -16.29 -51.00
CA ILE A 362 10.76 -17.60 -51.51
C ILE A 362 10.04 -17.41 -52.86
N ILE A 363 9.06 -16.52 -52.93
CA ILE A 363 8.36 -16.19 -54.19
C ILE A 363 9.35 -15.72 -55.27
N ARG A 364 10.31 -14.87 -54.89
CA ARG A 364 11.30 -14.33 -55.84
C ARG A 364 12.18 -15.45 -56.40
N ASN A 365 12.67 -16.35 -55.55
CA ASN A 365 13.49 -17.48 -55.98
C ASN A 365 12.71 -18.44 -56.89
N GLU A 366 11.42 -18.63 -56.64
CA GLU A 366 10.55 -19.47 -57.48
C GLU A 366 10.13 -18.77 -58.78
N LEU A 367 9.97 -17.45 -58.80
CA LEU A 367 9.70 -16.66 -60.02
C LEU A 367 10.91 -16.59 -60.97
N TYR A 368 12.13 -16.75 -60.47
CA TYR A 368 13.33 -16.90 -61.29
C TYR A 368 13.51 -18.32 -61.84
N SER A 369 12.77 -19.31 -61.33
CA SER A 369 12.61 -20.59 -62.02
C SER A 369 11.68 -20.36 -63.22
N THR A 370 12.05 -20.88 -64.38
CA THR A 370 11.47 -20.51 -65.69
C THR A 370 10.02 -21.01 -65.90
N ASN A 371 9.37 -21.53 -64.86
CA ASN A 371 8.13 -22.29 -64.97
C ASN A 371 6.93 -21.55 -64.35
N ARG A 372 6.05 -21.05 -65.22
CA ARG A 372 4.91 -20.19 -64.87
C ARG A 372 3.88 -20.86 -63.95
N GLU A 373 3.74 -22.19 -64.02
CA GLU A 373 2.82 -22.95 -63.19
C GLU A 373 3.26 -23.05 -61.72
N GLN A 374 4.59 -23.12 -61.49
CA GLN A 374 5.18 -23.17 -60.15
C GLN A 374 5.00 -21.83 -59.42
N ALA A 375 5.15 -20.71 -60.13
CA ALA A 375 4.90 -19.38 -59.57
C ALA A 375 3.43 -19.15 -59.15
N THR A 376 2.47 -19.71 -59.90
CA THR A 376 1.05 -19.61 -59.54
C THR A 376 0.67 -20.48 -58.34
N THR A 377 1.26 -21.66 -58.19
CA THR A 377 1.02 -22.55 -57.04
C THR A 377 1.63 -21.99 -55.76
N ALA A 378 2.84 -21.43 -55.84
CA ALA A 378 3.50 -20.74 -54.75
C ALA A 378 2.67 -19.57 -54.20
N LYS A 379 2.09 -18.74 -55.09
CA LYS A 379 1.23 -17.62 -54.70
C LYS A 379 0.01 -18.07 -53.89
N VAL A 380 -0.65 -19.15 -54.32
CA VAL A 380 -1.84 -19.68 -53.65
C VAL A 380 -1.52 -20.27 -52.28
N LEU A 381 -0.37 -20.95 -52.16
CA LEU A 381 0.14 -21.47 -50.88
C LEU A 381 0.36 -20.34 -49.87
N LEU A 382 0.88 -19.21 -50.33
CA LEU A 382 1.20 -18.05 -49.50
C LEU A 382 -0.05 -17.29 -49.04
N GLU A 383 -1.05 -17.17 -49.91
CA GLU A 383 -2.37 -16.62 -49.53
C GLU A 383 -3.07 -17.50 -48.49
N LYS A 384 -2.86 -18.82 -48.56
CA LYS A 384 -3.40 -19.78 -47.59
C LYS A 384 -2.68 -19.73 -46.24
N GLU A 385 -1.35 -19.70 -46.23
CA GLU A 385 -0.57 -19.58 -44.99
C GLU A 385 -0.86 -18.25 -44.26
N LEU A 386 -1.01 -17.14 -45.01
CA LEU A 386 -1.45 -15.85 -44.46
C LEU A 386 -2.85 -15.91 -43.84
N ALA A 387 -3.76 -16.72 -44.38
CA ALA A 387 -5.10 -16.91 -43.82
C ALA A 387 -5.07 -17.78 -42.55
N ASP A 388 -4.30 -18.87 -42.55
CA ASP A 388 -4.16 -19.77 -41.41
C ASP A 388 -3.43 -19.10 -40.23
N GLN A 389 -2.43 -18.25 -40.51
CA GLN A 389 -1.72 -17.45 -39.49
C GLN A 389 -2.64 -16.42 -38.82
N ARG A 390 -3.52 -15.76 -39.59
CA ARG A 390 -4.53 -14.84 -39.03
C ARG A 390 -5.48 -15.54 -38.06
N GLN A 391 -5.78 -16.82 -38.33
CA GLN A 391 -6.66 -17.62 -37.49
C GLN A 391 -5.93 -18.19 -36.25
N ARG A 392 -4.63 -18.51 -36.35
CA ARG A 392 -3.81 -18.98 -35.22
C ARG A 392 -3.48 -17.89 -34.20
N LEU A 393 -3.30 -16.64 -34.65
CA LEU A 393 -2.92 -15.51 -33.80
C LEU A 393 -4.12 -14.84 -33.09
N ASP A 394 -5.34 -15.34 -33.29
CA ASP A 394 -6.57 -14.84 -32.65
C ASP A 394 -6.72 -13.30 -32.70
N ILE A 395 -6.39 -12.73 -33.86
CA ILE A 395 -6.31 -11.27 -34.10
C ILE A 395 -7.68 -10.58 -33.89
N ASP A 396 -8.78 -11.33 -33.83
CA ASP A 396 -10.12 -10.83 -33.53
C ASP A 396 -10.43 -10.69 -32.03
N VAL A 397 -9.57 -11.16 -31.11
CA VAL A 397 -9.88 -11.24 -29.66
C VAL A 397 -9.20 -10.16 -28.80
N MET A 398 -8.16 -9.46 -29.29
CA MET A 398 -7.65 -8.27 -28.60
C MET A 398 -8.25 -6.99 -29.20
N VAL A 399 -9.36 -6.54 -28.60
CA VAL A 399 -9.86 -5.18 -28.80
C VAL A 399 -8.86 -4.21 -28.14
N PRO A 400 -8.15 -3.36 -28.91
CA PRO A 400 -7.26 -2.36 -28.32
C PRO A 400 -8.14 -1.29 -27.65
N GLU A 401 -7.93 -1.00 -26.37
CA GLU A 401 -8.73 0.01 -25.65
C GLU A 401 -8.57 1.43 -26.25
N TYR A 402 -7.47 1.72 -26.96
CA TYR A 402 -7.17 3.09 -27.41
C TYR A 402 -6.97 3.26 -28.91
N HIS A 403 -6.43 2.29 -29.66
CA HIS A 403 -6.26 2.43 -31.12
C HIS A 403 -6.60 1.16 -31.90
N ALA A 404 -7.83 1.12 -32.44
CA ALA A 404 -8.22 0.13 -33.43
C ALA A 404 -7.48 0.39 -34.77
N THR A 405 -6.33 -0.25 -34.97
CA THR A 405 -5.63 -0.25 -36.26
C THR A 405 -6.00 -1.51 -37.03
N ARG A 406 -6.58 -1.32 -38.23
CA ARG A 406 -6.93 -2.40 -39.15
C ARG A 406 -6.03 -2.28 -40.39
N VAL A 407 -5.23 -3.31 -40.66
CA VAL A 407 -4.42 -3.40 -41.89
C VAL A 407 -5.36 -3.67 -43.06
N ILE A 408 -5.38 -2.78 -44.07
CA ILE A 408 -6.35 -2.84 -45.18
C ILE A 408 -5.74 -3.49 -46.44
N GLY A 409 -4.41 -3.47 -46.60
CA GLY A 409 -3.77 -4.17 -47.71
C GLY A 409 -2.27 -3.94 -47.83
N VAL A 410 -1.60 -4.87 -48.52
CA VAL A 410 -0.18 -4.82 -48.87
C VAL A 410 -0.06 -4.59 -50.38
N ASN A 411 0.73 -3.60 -50.80
CA ASN A 411 0.92 -3.30 -52.23
C ASN A 411 2.25 -3.89 -52.73
N LEU A 412 2.16 -4.76 -53.74
CA LEU A 412 3.25 -5.58 -54.28
C LEU A 412 3.62 -5.20 -55.72
N SER A 413 3.68 -3.90 -56.01
CA SER A 413 4.12 -3.46 -57.33
C SER A 413 5.64 -3.60 -57.49
N LYS A 414 6.08 -3.94 -58.70
CA LYS A 414 7.45 -4.34 -59.09
C LYS A 414 8.59 -3.34 -58.74
N GLY A 415 8.29 -2.15 -58.23
CA GLY A 415 9.27 -1.08 -57.99
C GLY A 415 9.47 -0.67 -56.54
N GLN A 416 8.43 -0.73 -55.69
CA GLN A 416 8.51 -0.36 -54.27
C GLN A 416 7.40 -1.08 -53.48
N PRO A 417 7.72 -2.14 -52.71
CA PRO A 417 6.74 -2.74 -51.79
C PRO A 417 6.40 -1.71 -50.70
N SER A 418 5.10 -1.47 -50.49
CA SER A 418 4.63 -0.55 -49.46
C SER A 418 3.47 -1.16 -48.68
N LEU A 419 3.52 -1.02 -47.35
CA LEU A 419 2.47 -1.46 -46.44
C LEU A 419 1.49 -0.29 -46.23
N ALA A 420 0.24 -0.43 -46.68
CA ALA A 420 -0.77 0.61 -46.52
C ALA A 420 -1.54 0.40 -45.20
N LEU A 421 -1.09 1.06 -44.14
CA LEU A 421 -1.80 1.12 -42.85
C LEU A 421 -2.82 2.26 -42.88
N ARG A 422 -4.12 1.95 -42.85
CA ARG A 422 -5.14 2.97 -42.61
C ARG A 422 -5.40 3.04 -41.11
N ILE A 423 -4.69 3.94 -40.45
CA ILE A 423 -5.04 4.35 -39.08
C ILE A 423 -6.41 5.02 -39.19
N ARG A 424 -7.46 4.45 -38.60
CA ARG A 424 -8.70 5.21 -38.38
C ARG A 424 -8.33 6.33 -37.43
N LYS A 425 -8.20 7.57 -37.93
CA LYS A 425 -8.31 8.79 -37.13
C LYS A 425 -9.76 8.94 -36.63
N ASN A 426 -10.24 7.98 -35.86
CA ASN A 426 -11.42 8.15 -35.02
C ASN A 426 -10.96 8.22 -33.57
N SER A 427 -10.01 9.10 -33.33
CA SER A 427 -10.00 9.86 -32.10
C SER A 427 -9.85 11.30 -32.53
N THR A 428 -10.97 12.03 -32.57
CA THR A 428 -10.90 13.37 -32.01
C THR A 428 -10.07 13.22 -30.74
N LEU A 429 -8.87 13.82 -30.72
CA LEU A 429 -8.15 14.06 -29.48
C LEU A 429 -9.14 14.82 -28.60
N ILE A 430 -9.86 14.09 -27.76
CA ILE A 430 -10.69 14.66 -26.71
C ILE A 430 -9.65 15.33 -25.83
N ARG A 431 -9.58 16.65 -25.90
CA ARG A 431 -8.75 17.43 -24.98
C ARG A 431 -9.17 17.04 -23.57
N PRO A 432 -8.25 16.99 -22.59
CA PRO A 432 -8.56 16.61 -21.20
C PRO A 432 -9.82 17.33 -20.66
N ASP A 433 -10.02 18.57 -21.11
CA ASP A 433 -11.12 19.48 -20.79
C ASP A 433 -12.52 18.96 -21.20
N GLU A 434 -12.62 18.15 -22.27
CA GLU A 434 -13.89 17.61 -22.78
C GLU A 434 -14.34 16.34 -22.06
N HIS A 435 -13.48 15.74 -21.23
CA HIS A 435 -13.82 14.53 -20.46
C HIS A 435 -14.68 14.83 -19.22
N LEU A 436 -14.72 16.09 -18.78
CA LEU A 436 -15.54 16.56 -17.67
C LEU A 436 -17.02 16.77 -18.05
N ASN A 437 -17.31 17.21 -19.29
CA ASN A 437 -18.67 17.56 -19.69
C ASN A 437 -19.49 16.39 -20.28
N LYS A 438 -18.86 15.33 -20.80
CA LYS A 438 -19.58 14.20 -21.41
C LYS A 438 -20.16 13.17 -20.43
N LYS A 439 -19.96 13.35 -19.12
CA LYS A 439 -20.57 12.49 -18.10
C LYS A 439 -21.84 13.05 -17.48
N GLN A 440 -22.15 14.34 -17.66
CA GLN A 440 -23.44 14.88 -17.21
C GLN A 440 -24.60 14.56 -18.17
N THR A 441 -24.33 14.37 -19.47
CA THR A 441 -25.39 14.07 -20.44
C THR A 441 -25.80 12.60 -20.53
N LYS A 442 -25.10 11.67 -19.85
CA LYS A 442 -25.46 10.24 -19.87
C LYS A 442 -26.36 9.79 -18.71
N ASP A 443 -26.52 10.62 -17.67
CA ASP A 443 -27.44 10.33 -16.56
C ASP A 443 -28.83 10.95 -16.75
N ASP A 444 -29.01 11.89 -17.69
CA ASP A 444 -30.31 12.50 -18.02
C ASP A 444 -31.14 11.70 -19.05
N ASP A 445 -30.53 10.72 -19.74
CA ASP A 445 -31.20 9.92 -20.79
C ASP A 445 -31.86 8.62 -20.27
N ILE A 446 -31.88 8.39 -18.95
CA ILE A 446 -32.49 7.18 -18.35
C ILE A 446 -33.83 7.48 -17.61
N THR A 447 -34.28 8.73 -17.54
CA THR A 447 -35.52 9.11 -16.79
C THR A 447 -36.71 9.58 -17.64
N ASN A 448 -36.71 9.39 -18.96
CA ASN A 448 -37.87 9.68 -19.82
C ASN A 448 -38.55 8.43 -20.38
N PHE A 449 -39.18 7.63 -19.51
CA PHE A 449 -40.34 6.83 -19.89
C PHE A 449 -41.61 7.57 -19.45
N SER A 450 -42.12 8.43 -20.34
CA SER A 450 -43.41 9.10 -20.19
C SER A 450 -44.49 8.37 -20.98
N LEU A 451 -45.54 8.00 -20.24
CA LEU A 451 -46.85 7.49 -20.63
C LEU A 451 -47.34 7.92 -22.02
N LYS A 452 -47.65 6.93 -22.87
CA LYS A 452 -48.63 7.09 -23.95
C LYS A 452 -50.03 6.80 -23.42
N SER A 453 -50.84 7.84 -23.43
CA SER A 453 -52.28 7.87 -23.19
C SER A 453 -53.05 6.97 -24.16
N ILE A 454 -53.95 6.15 -23.61
CA ILE A 454 -55.01 5.44 -24.32
C ILE A 454 -56.18 6.42 -24.54
N PRO A 455 -56.78 6.50 -25.75
CA PRO A 455 -57.94 7.34 -25.98
C PRO A 455 -59.21 6.67 -25.45
N LYS A 456 -60.09 7.48 -24.87
CA LYS A 456 -61.42 7.10 -24.38
C LYS A 456 -62.32 6.61 -25.51
N GLN A 457 -62.96 5.46 -25.29
CA GLN A 457 -64.40 5.25 -25.45
C GLN A 457 -64.88 4.30 -24.36
#